data_AF-J2K6U7-F1
#
_entry.id   AF-J2K6U7-F1
#
_cell.length_a   1.000
_cell.length_b   1.000
_cell.length_c   1.000
_cell.angle_alpha   90.00
_cell.angle_beta   90.00
_cell.angle_gamma   90.00
#
_symmetry.space_group_name_H-M   'P 1'
#
loop_
_entity.id
_entity.type
_entity.pdbx_description
1 polymer ?
#
loop_
_entity_poly.entity_id
_entity_poly.type
_entity_poly.pdbx_seq_one_letter_code
_entity_poly.pdbx_strand_id
1 'polypeptide(L)'
;MKSALRSVPPLTSRPRTVIAAGPFLAVIVAFAGIYTAVSSRLPDPLATHFGFGGRADGFTSVHSFLTGSLALFLLFGAVVGLLLQLRPEAPEVPWVIAGGYATASATGYAVCVTLLSNADVADVSAVRVPQWELFLSLVVALCAGALGRLLAGAAPAAPRRPRGAVSRLDLPAAATAGWSRTISSPPLAVLGGLLLAAGLLVGLLADWIAAAGLLFGAAVSLPLASLRVTVDRRGLTLAPALLSARCRFRRIPLDRIEEA
;
A
#
# COMPACT_ATOMS: atom_id res chain seq x y z
N MET A 1 -2.02 -47.48 20.55
CA MET A 1 -2.76 -46.33 21.11
C MET A 1 -2.22 -45.06 20.45
N LYS A 2 -3.01 -44.42 19.58
CA LYS A 2 -2.63 -43.22 18.83
C LYS A 2 -2.80 -42.00 19.74
N SER A 3 -1.69 -41.40 20.19
CA SER A 3 -1.73 -40.14 20.93
C SER A 3 -2.07 -39.01 19.94
N ALA A 4 -3.30 -38.50 20.03
CA ALA A 4 -3.74 -37.34 19.27
C ALA A 4 -3.02 -36.10 19.80
N LEU A 5 -2.06 -35.59 19.02
CA LEU A 5 -1.49 -34.26 19.22
C LEU A 5 -2.64 -33.26 19.13
N ARG A 6 -3.02 -32.68 20.27
CA ARG A 6 -3.90 -31.52 20.32
C ARG A 6 -3.19 -30.39 19.58
N SER A 7 -3.68 -30.05 18.39
CA SER A 7 -3.29 -28.83 17.70
C SER A 7 -3.72 -27.64 18.55
N VAL A 8 -2.77 -27.03 19.25
CA VAL A 8 -2.98 -25.73 19.88
C VAL A 8 -3.32 -24.74 18.75
N PRO A 9 -4.47 -24.03 18.79
CA PRO A 9 -4.78 -23.03 17.78
C PRO A 9 -3.70 -21.93 17.81
N PRO A 10 -3.23 -21.43 16.67
CA PRO A 10 -2.18 -20.41 16.65
C PRO A 10 -2.70 -19.13 17.30
N LEU A 11 -2.14 -18.78 18.46
CA LEU A 11 -2.43 -17.57 19.23
C LEU A 11 -2.00 -16.27 18.52
N THR A 12 -1.53 -16.34 17.27
CA THR A 12 -0.77 -15.29 16.58
C THR A 12 -1.60 -14.39 15.66
N SER A 13 -2.82 -14.78 15.26
CA SER A 13 -3.61 -14.02 14.27
C SER A 13 -4.33 -12.81 14.86
N ARG A 14 -5.01 -12.97 16.01
CA ARG A 14 -5.74 -11.89 16.70
C ARG A 14 -4.88 -10.68 17.10
N PRO A 15 -3.68 -10.83 17.71
CA PRO A 15 -2.88 -9.67 18.08
C PRO A 15 -2.41 -8.88 16.86
N ARG A 16 -2.11 -9.54 15.73
CA ARG A 16 -1.64 -8.87 14.51
C ARG A 16 -2.72 -8.02 13.85
N THR A 17 -3.97 -8.48 13.82
CA THR A 17 -5.08 -7.67 13.28
C THR A 17 -5.33 -6.43 14.12
N VAL A 18 -5.27 -6.54 15.46
CA VAL A 18 -5.41 -5.39 16.36
C VAL A 18 -4.27 -4.40 16.18
N ILE A 19 -3.01 -4.88 16.10
CA ILE A 19 -1.85 -4.03 15.82
C ILE A 19 -2.03 -3.29 14.50
N ALA A 20 -2.50 -3.97 13.45
CA ALA A 20 -2.65 -3.37 12.12
C ALA A 20 -3.78 -2.35 12.01
N ALA A 21 -4.90 -2.58 12.70
CA ALA A 21 -6.05 -1.65 12.70
C ALA A 21 -5.88 -0.49 13.71
N GLY A 22 -5.08 -0.71 14.77
CA GLY A 22 -4.80 0.24 15.82
C GLY A 22 -4.46 1.67 15.37
N PRO A 23 -3.53 1.89 14.41
CA PRO A 23 -3.17 3.25 14.00
C PRO A 23 -4.33 4.01 13.34
N PHE A 24 -5.18 3.35 12.56
CA PHE A 24 -6.34 3.99 11.93
C PHE A 24 -7.39 4.39 12.98
N LEU A 25 -7.63 3.52 13.96
CA LEU A 25 -8.53 3.84 15.06
C LEU A 25 -7.98 5.01 15.90
N ALA A 26 -6.68 4.99 16.20
CA ALA A 26 -6.02 6.08 16.94
C ALA A 26 -6.14 7.41 16.20
N VAL A 27 -5.96 7.42 14.88
CA VAL A 27 -6.13 8.62 14.04
C VAL A 27 -7.58 9.08 14.02
N ILE A 28 -8.56 8.18 13.89
CA ILE A 28 -9.99 8.55 13.95
C ILE A 28 -10.32 9.20 15.30
N VAL A 29 -9.83 8.65 16.41
CA VAL A 29 -10.05 9.21 17.75
C VAL A 29 -9.39 10.59 17.89
N ALA A 30 -8.13 10.73 17.46
CA ALA A 30 -7.42 12.01 17.51
C ALA A 30 -8.11 13.07 16.63
N PHE A 31 -8.52 12.70 15.42
CA PHE A 31 -9.23 13.56 14.49
C PHE A 31 -10.57 14.03 15.05
N ALA A 32 -11.36 13.10 15.62
CA ALA A 32 -12.61 13.43 16.30
C ALA A 32 -12.38 14.37 17.50
N GLY A 33 -11.37 14.08 18.33
CA GLY A 33 -11.00 14.93 19.47
C GLY A 33 -10.62 16.34 19.05
N ILE A 34 -9.76 16.48 18.03
CA ILE A 34 -9.37 17.78 17.48
C ILE A 34 -10.60 18.51 16.92
N TYR A 35 -11.43 17.85 16.11
CA TYR A 35 -12.66 18.44 15.61
C TYR A 35 -13.56 18.94 16.74
N THR A 36 -13.79 18.14 17.78
CA THR A 36 -14.62 18.57 18.92
C THR A 36 -14.04 19.78 19.64
N ALA A 37 -12.71 19.91 19.70
CA ALA A 37 -12.02 21.02 20.37
C ALA A 37 -12.06 22.33 19.57
N VAL A 38 -12.18 22.27 18.23
CA VAL A 38 -12.16 23.45 17.36
C VAL A 38 -13.48 23.72 16.63
N SER A 39 -14.47 22.85 16.73
CA SER A 39 -15.71 22.88 15.93
C SER A 39 -16.46 24.22 15.97
N SER A 40 -16.49 24.89 17.13
CA SER A 40 -17.13 26.19 17.31
C SER A 40 -16.39 27.36 16.65
N ARG A 41 -15.15 27.13 16.19
CA ARG A 41 -14.24 28.14 15.63
C ARG A 41 -13.86 27.84 14.18
N LEU A 42 -14.48 26.82 13.58
CA LEU A 42 -14.25 26.46 12.19
C LEU A 42 -15.16 27.27 11.26
N PRO A 43 -14.63 27.83 10.15
CA PRO A 43 -15.45 28.33 9.07
C PRO A 43 -16.11 27.18 8.30
N ASP A 44 -17.22 27.47 7.64
CA ASP A 44 -17.82 26.58 6.63
C ASP A 44 -18.03 27.41 5.34
N PRO A 45 -17.29 27.14 4.25
CA PRO A 45 -16.43 25.97 4.01
C PRO A 45 -15.02 26.05 4.65
N LEU A 46 -14.32 24.91 4.67
CA LEU A 46 -12.91 24.78 5.04
C LEU A 46 -12.01 24.94 3.81
N ALA A 47 -10.83 25.55 3.98
CA ALA A 47 -9.72 25.41 3.04
C ALA A 47 -9.14 24.00 3.17
N THR A 48 -9.22 23.22 2.11
CA THR A 48 -8.82 21.79 2.09
C THR A 48 -7.77 21.46 1.04
N HIS A 49 -7.57 22.36 0.07
CA HIS A 49 -6.49 22.27 -0.92
C HIS A 49 -5.62 23.52 -0.85
N PHE A 50 -4.31 23.29 -0.95
CA PHE A 50 -3.30 24.33 -0.85
C PHE A 50 -2.36 24.24 -2.04
N GLY A 51 -2.37 25.27 -2.87
CA GLY A 51 -1.52 25.38 -4.05
C GLY A 51 -0.05 25.61 -3.72
N PHE A 52 0.76 25.76 -4.77
CA PHE A 52 2.18 26.06 -4.63
C PHE A 52 2.37 27.39 -3.87
N GLY A 53 3.18 27.38 -2.80
CA GLY A 53 3.30 28.51 -1.86
C GLY A 53 2.33 28.46 -0.67
N GLY A 54 1.53 27.40 -0.53
CA GLY A 54 0.74 27.12 0.67
C GLY A 54 -0.56 27.92 0.79
N ARG A 55 -0.98 28.60 -0.28
CA ARG A 55 -2.24 29.37 -0.30
C ARG A 55 -3.42 28.44 -0.57
N ALA A 56 -4.51 28.65 0.19
CA ALA A 56 -5.77 27.98 -0.07
C ALA A 56 -6.29 28.31 -1.47
N ASP A 57 -6.59 27.29 -2.26
CA ASP A 57 -7.13 27.38 -3.63
C ASP A 57 -8.23 26.34 -3.89
N GLY A 58 -8.57 25.50 -2.90
CA GLY A 58 -9.74 24.64 -2.94
C GLY A 58 -10.41 24.50 -1.57
N PHE A 59 -11.74 24.42 -1.59
CA PHE A 59 -12.58 24.50 -0.41
C PHE A 59 -13.58 23.35 -0.38
N THR A 60 -13.95 22.90 0.81
CA THR A 60 -14.92 21.83 1.00
C THR A 60 -15.75 22.13 2.25
N SER A 61 -17.04 21.78 2.25
CA SER A 61 -17.85 21.93 3.46
C SER A 61 -17.28 21.10 4.61
N VAL A 62 -17.51 21.56 5.85
CA VAL A 62 -17.07 20.82 7.05
C VAL A 62 -17.60 19.39 7.01
N HIS A 63 -18.88 19.20 6.70
CA HIS A 63 -19.51 17.88 6.63
C HIS A 63 -18.86 16.95 5.61
N SER A 64 -18.59 17.44 4.39
CA SER A 64 -17.96 16.64 3.34
C SER A 64 -16.52 16.29 3.69
N PHE A 65 -15.78 17.21 4.30
CA PHE A 65 -14.40 16.95 4.74
C PHE A 65 -14.33 15.89 5.85
N LEU A 66 -15.19 15.98 6.87
CA LEU A 66 -15.26 15.00 7.95
C LEU A 66 -15.66 13.62 7.43
N THR A 67 -16.71 13.56 6.60
CA THR A 67 -17.21 12.30 6.03
C THR A 67 -16.17 11.66 5.12
N GLY A 68 -15.52 12.45 4.26
CA GLY A 68 -14.44 11.97 3.38
C GLY A 68 -13.24 11.44 4.15
N SER A 69 -12.80 12.16 5.19
CA SER A 69 -11.69 11.74 6.05
C SER A 69 -12.00 10.45 6.81
N LEU A 70 -13.20 10.33 7.38
CA LEU A 70 -13.64 9.12 8.06
C LEU A 70 -13.70 7.93 7.10
N ALA A 71 -14.31 8.11 5.92
CA ALA A 71 -14.39 7.07 4.90
C ALA A 71 -13.00 6.62 4.45
N LEU A 72 -12.05 7.55 4.29
CA LEU A 72 -10.67 7.26 3.93
C LEU A 72 -9.98 6.37 4.98
N PHE A 73 -10.08 6.71 6.27
CA PHE A 73 -9.47 5.93 7.33
C PHE A 73 -10.08 4.54 7.48
N LEU A 74 -11.41 4.44 7.35
CA LEU A 74 -12.10 3.15 7.36
C LEU A 74 -11.70 2.29 6.16
N LEU A 75 -11.60 2.87 4.96
CA LEU A 75 -11.19 2.18 3.76
C LEU A 75 -9.75 1.65 3.89
N PHE A 76 -8.80 2.48 4.29
CA PHE A 76 -7.42 2.05 4.46
C PHE A 76 -7.26 1.02 5.56
N GLY A 77 -7.93 1.20 6.70
CA GLY A 77 -7.96 0.21 7.77
C GLY A 77 -8.53 -1.13 7.30
N ALA A 78 -9.63 -1.11 6.54
CA ALA A 78 -10.24 -2.31 5.98
C ALA A 78 -9.34 -3.01 4.97
N VAL A 79 -8.69 -2.26 4.07
CA VAL A 79 -7.76 -2.82 3.07
C VAL A 79 -6.56 -3.48 3.75
N VAL A 80 -5.93 -2.81 4.72
CA VAL A 80 -4.82 -3.38 5.50
C VAL A 80 -5.29 -4.63 6.26
N GLY A 81 -6.43 -4.56 6.94
CA GLY A 81 -7.01 -5.69 7.65
C GLY A 81 -7.31 -6.89 6.73
N LEU A 82 -7.87 -6.64 5.55
CA LEU A 82 -8.16 -7.67 4.56
C LEU A 82 -6.88 -8.33 4.02
N LEU A 83 -5.85 -7.53 3.69
CA LEU A 83 -4.56 -8.05 3.23
C LEU A 83 -3.95 -9.04 4.23
N LEU A 84 -4.04 -8.72 5.53
CA LEU A 84 -3.53 -9.58 6.59
C LEU A 84 -4.37 -10.85 6.77
N GLN A 85 -5.68 -10.78 6.57
CA GLN A 85 -6.56 -11.96 6.63
C GLN A 85 -6.35 -12.91 5.45
N LEU A 86 -6.13 -12.36 4.24
CA LEU A 86 -5.91 -13.17 3.04
C LEU A 86 -4.55 -13.87 3.04
N ARG A 87 -3.56 -13.29 3.73
CA ARG A 87 -2.15 -13.73 3.67
C ARG A 87 -1.44 -13.64 5.04
N PRO A 88 -1.96 -14.28 6.10
CA PRO A 88 -1.47 -14.08 7.47
C PRO A 88 -0.03 -14.57 7.71
N GLU A 89 0.40 -15.56 6.91
CA GLU A 89 1.73 -16.17 6.98
C GLU A 89 2.69 -15.65 5.89
N ALA A 90 2.29 -14.62 5.15
CA ALA A 90 3.12 -14.09 4.08
C ALA A 90 4.30 -13.29 4.64
N PRO A 91 5.51 -13.40 4.05
CA PRO A 91 6.69 -12.72 4.55
C PRO A 91 6.58 -11.19 4.47
N GLU A 92 5.66 -10.66 3.67
CA GLU A 92 5.40 -9.24 3.52
C GLU A 92 4.53 -8.64 4.65
N VAL A 93 3.92 -9.47 5.51
CA VAL A 93 3.02 -9.02 6.59
C VAL A 93 3.62 -7.89 7.45
N PRO A 94 4.89 -7.96 7.92
CA PRO A 94 5.47 -6.87 8.69
C PRO A 94 5.58 -5.54 7.93
N TRP A 95 5.77 -5.60 6.62
CA TRP A 95 5.83 -4.42 5.76
C TRP A 95 4.44 -3.85 5.47
N VAL A 96 3.42 -4.71 5.36
CA VAL A 96 2.02 -4.26 5.26
C VAL A 96 1.60 -3.51 6.53
N ILE A 97 1.97 -4.01 7.71
CA ILE A 97 1.70 -3.33 8.99
C ILE A 97 2.45 -1.99 9.06
N ALA A 98 3.75 -1.98 8.75
CA ALA A 98 4.55 -0.76 8.71
C ALA A 98 3.96 0.30 7.76
N GLY A 99 3.56 -0.12 6.55
CA GLY A 99 2.91 0.75 5.57
C GLY A 99 1.56 1.29 6.07
N GLY A 100 0.78 0.46 6.77
CA GLY A 100 -0.48 0.87 7.40
C GLY A 100 -0.28 1.97 8.45
N TYR A 101 0.70 1.81 9.35
CA TYR A 101 1.07 2.84 10.31
C TYR A 101 1.52 4.14 9.64
N ALA A 102 2.44 4.04 8.67
CA ALA A 102 2.93 5.22 7.95
C ALA A 102 1.79 5.97 7.24
N THR A 103 0.92 5.24 6.54
CA THR A 103 -0.21 5.81 5.80
C THR A 103 -1.21 6.48 6.75
N ALA A 104 -1.60 5.79 7.83
CA ALA A 104 -2.52 6.31 8.82
C ALA A 104 -1.98 7.60 9.45
N SER A 105 -0.72 7.62 9.88
CA SER A 105 -0.13 8.78 10.54
C SER A 105 0.13 9.94 9.58
N ALA A 106 0.56 9.70 8.34
CA ALA A 106 0.74 10.75 7.34
C ALA A 106 -0.57 11.48 7.02
N THR A 107 -1.61 10.70 6.71
CA THR A 107 -2.93 11.22 6.35
C THR A 107 -3.65 11.79 7.56
N GLY A 108 -3.54 11.14 8.72
CA GLY A 108 -4.03 11.65 9.99
C GLY A 108 -3.43 12.99 10.36
N TYR A 109 -2.11 13.14 10.23
CA TYR A 109 -1.43 14.41 10.45
C TYR A 109 -1.99 15.50 9.54
N ALA A 110 -2.06 15.23 8.23
CA ALA A 110 -2.55 16.18 7.25
C ALA A 110 -3.98 16.66 7.55
N VAL A 111 -4.92 15.75 7.83
CA VAL A 111 -6.31 16.16 8.11
C VAL A 111 -6.43 16.94 9.43
N CYS A 112 -5.61 16.60 10.43
CA CYS A 112 -5.60 17.31 11.71
C CYS A 112 -5.04 18.72 11.56
N VAL A 113 -3.93 18.88 10.83
CA VAL A 113 -3.35 20.19 10.51
C VAL A 113 -4.33 21.02 9.69
N THR A 114 -5.07 20.44 8.76
CA THR A 114 -6.12 21.15 8.02
C THR A 114 -7.18 21.72 8.95
N LEU A 115 -7.70 20.95 9.92
CA LEU A 115 -8.68 21.46 10.89
C LEU A 115 -8.08 22.59 11.75
N LEU A 116 -6.88 22.38 12.28
CA LEU A 116 -6.21 23.37 13.14
C LEU A 116 -5.88 24.66 12.38
N SER A 117 -5.50 24.57 11.11
CA SER A 117 -5.14 25.73 10.28
C SER A 117 -6.36 26.56 9.87
N ASN A 118 -7.55 25.94 9.82
CA ASN A 118 -8.80 26.64 9.55
C ASN A 118 -9.42 27.23 10.83
N ALA A 119 -9.03 26.77 12.01
CA ALA A 119 -9.59 27.27 13.26
C ALA A 119 -9.28 28.76 13.44
N ASP A 120 -10.27 29.51 13.92
CA ASP A 120 -10.15 30.94 14.27
C ASP A 120 -9.88 31.87 13.08
N VAL A 121 -10.07 31.39 11.84
CA VAL A 121 -9.87 32.20 10.64
C VAL A 121 -11.18 32.83 10.17
N ALA A 122 -11.20 34.16 10.06
CA ALA A 122 -12.38 34.91 9.59
C ALA A 122 -12.55 34.87 8.06
N ASP A 123 -11.45 34.77 7.31
CA ASP A 123 -11.44 34.64 5.85
C ASP A 123 -10.73 33.36 5.44
N VAL A 124 -11.50 32.36 5.00
CA VAL A 124 -11.00 31.04 4.61
C VAL A 124 -9.97 31.11 3.46
N SER A 125 -10.05 32.12 2.59
CA SER A 125 -9.09 32.30 1.49
C SER A 125 -7.71 32.78 1.97
N ALA A 126 -7.63 33.30 3.21
CA ALA A 126 -6.41 33.73 3.86
C ALA A 126 -5.64 32.58 4.51
N VAL A 127 -6.24 31.39 4.68
CA VAL A 127 -5.57 30.23 5.31
C VAL A 127 -4.29 29.89 4.54
N ARG A 128 -3.19 29.73 5.28
CA ARG A 128 -1.90 29.30 4.75
C ARG A 128 -1.43 28.07 5.49
N VAL A 129 -1.09 27.04 4.73
CA VAL A 129 -0.39 25.86 5.25
C VAL A 129 1.02 25.89 4.68
N PRO A 130 2.05 26.06 5.51
CA PRO A 130 3.41 26.18 5.01
C PRO A 130 3.90 24.83 4.46
N GLN A 131 4.68 24.85 3.38
CA GLN A 131 5.05 23.61 2.65
C GLN A 131 5.90 22.63 3.45
N TRP A 132 6.56 23.08 4.52
CA TRP A 132 7.32 22.22 5.42
C TRP A 132 6.42 21.26 6.22
N GLU A 133 5.10 21.47 6.23
CA GLU A 133 4.12 20.52 6.76
C GLU A 133 4.12 19.19 6.00
N LEU A 134 4.46 19.20 4.70
CA LEU A 134 4.68 17.97 3.93
C LEU A 134 5.90 17.20 4.46
N PHE A 135 6.96 17.91 4.83
CA PHE A 135 8.14 17.31 5.43
C PHE A 135 7.81 16.75 6.81
N LEU A 136 7.05 17.47 7.65
CA LEU A 136 6.59 16.93 8.93
C LEU A 136 5.70 15.70 8.76
N SER A 137 4.75 15.73 7.82
CA SER A 137 3.90 14.59 7.52
C SER A 137 4.74 13.36 7.15
N LEU A 138 5.79 13.54 6.33
CA LEU A 138 6.72 12.48 5.98
C LEU A 138 7.51 11.97 7.20
N VAL A 139 8.03 12.87 8.05
CA VAL A 139 8.75 12.48 9.27
C VAL A 139 7.83 11.67 10.20
N VAL A 140 6.60 12.13 10.42
CA VAL A 140 5.59 11.43 11.21
C VAL A 140 5.28 10.05 10.61
N ALA A 141 5.13 9.97 9.30
CA ALA A 141 4.90 8.72 8.58
C ALA A 141 6.05 7.72 8.75
N LEU A 142 7.30 8.18 8.62
CA LEU A 142 8.49 7.34 8.76
C LEU A 142 8.65 6.84 10.20
N CYS A 143 8.45 7.71 11.19
CA CYS A 143 8.49 7.34 12.60
C CYS A 143 7.40 6.30 12.94
N ALA A 144 6.16 6.54 12.51
CA ALA A 144 5.06 5.61 12.73
C ALA A 144 5.27 4.29 11.98
N GLY A 145 5.75 4.33 10.74
CA GLY A 145 6.07 3.15 9.96
C GLY A 145 7.17 2.31 10.59
N ALA A 146 8.22 2.94 11.12
CA ALA A 146 9.27 2.27 11.88
C ALA A 146 8.71 1.61 13.14
N LEU A 147 7.83 2.30 13.88
CA LEU A 147 7.14 1.73 15.04
C LEU A 147 6.27 0.53 14.63
N GLY A 148 5.47 0.64 13.58
CA GLY A 148 4.67 -0.46 13.04
C GLY A 148 5.53 -1.65 12.63
N ARG A 149 6.70 -1.39 12.03
CA ARG A 149 7.67 -2.43 11.67
C ARG A 149 8.22 -3.16 12.88
N LEU A 150 8.53 -2.43 13.97
CA LEU A 150 9.00 -3.01 15.23
C LEU A 150 7.90 -3.86 15.88
N LEU A 151 6.67 -3.35 15.93
CA LEU A 151 5.51 -4.04 16.52
C LEU A 151 5.08 -5.27 15.74
N ALA A 152 5.28 -5.31 14.43
CA ALA A 152 4.92 -6.45 13.59
C ALA A 152 5.79 -7.70 13.83
N GLY A 153 6.99 -7.53 14.39
CA GLY A 153 7.93 -8.62 14.65
C GLY A 153 8.60 -9.19 13.39
N ALA A 154 9.17 -10.40 13.53
CA ALA A 154 9.85 -11.08 12.43
C ALA A 154 8.85 -11.65 11.40
N ALA A 155 9.25 -11.64 10.13
CA ALA A 155 8.50 -12.30 9.07
C ALA A 155 8.46 -13.82 9.32
N PRO A 156 7.32 -14.50 9.03
CA PRO A 156 7.26 -15.95 9.07
C PRO A 156 8.35 -16.57 8.20
N ALA A 157 9.04 -17.60 8.72
CA ALA A 157 10.05 -18.30 7.95
C ALA A 157 9.40 -18.96 6.73
N ALA A 158 9.96 -18.70 5.54
CA ALA A 158 9.48 -19.34 4.32
C ALA A 158 9.55 -20.87 4.49
N PRO A 159 8.48 -21.61 4.12
CA PRO A 159 8.52 -23.07 4.17
C PRO A 159 9.69 -23.58 3.33
N ARG A 160 10.64 -24.26 3.98
CA ARG A 160 11.71 -24.97 3.25
C ARG A 160 11.05 -26.07 2.42
N ARG A 161 10.95 -25.87 1.10
CA ARG A 161 10.54 -26.96 0.21
C ARG A 161 11.59 -28.07 0.30
N PRO A 162 11.22 -29.32 0.61
CA PRO A 162 12.14 -30.44 0.48
C PRO A 162 12.66 -30.46 -0.96
N ARG A 163 13.97 -30.61 -1.15
CA ARG A 163 14.53 -30.95 -2.46
C ARG A 163 14.06 -32.37 -2.77
N GLY A 164 12.93 -32.49 -3.46
CA GLY A 164 12.44 -33.77 -3.94
C GLY A 164 13.45 -34.40 -4.91
N ALA A 165 13.44 -35.74 -4.98
CA ALA A 165 14.20 -36.46 -6.00
C ALA A 165 13.79 -35.94 -7.38
N VAL A 166 14.77 -35.40 -8.13
CA VAL A 166 14.53 -34.83 -9.46
C VAL A 166 14.41 -36.00 -10.44
N SER A 167 13.19 -36.36 -10.83
CA SER A 167 12.97 -37.29 -11.92
C SER A 167 13.30 -36.60 -13.24
N ARG A 168 14.20 -37.19 -14.04
CA ARG A 168 14.54 -36.66 -15.37
C ARG A 168 13.39 -37.01 -16.32
N LEU A 169 12.88 -35.99 -16.99
CA LEU A 169 11.88 -36.15 -18.03
C LEU A 169 12.57 -36.76 -19.26
N ASP A 170 12.14 -37.96 -19.68
CA ASP A 170 12.71 -38.63 -20.84
C ASP A 170 12.15 -37.98 -22.11
N LEU A 171 12.98 -37.21 -22.80
CA LEU A 171 12.60 -36.43 -23.98
C LEU A 171 13.17 -37.08 -25.24
N PRO A 172 12.35 -37.27 -26.28
CA PRO A 172 12.86 -37.65 -27.60
C PRO A 172 13.95 -36.68 -28.08
N ALA A 173 14.91 -37.15 -28.88
CA ALA A 173 16.04 -36.33 -29.34
C ALA A 173 15.65 -35.02 -30.07
N ALA A 174 14.44 -34.95 -30.64
CA ALA A 174 13.90 -33.77 -31.30
C ALA A 174 13.02 -32.88 -30.40
N ALA A 175 12.72 -33.31 -29.18
CA ALA A 175 11.85 -32.59 -28.25
C ALA A 175 12.67 -31.68 -27.34
N THR A 176 12.14 -30.48 -27.07
CA THR A 176 12.74 -29.54 -26.12
C THR A 176 11.77 -29.30 -24.97
N ALA A 177 12.26 -29.38 -23.73
CA ALA A 177 11.48 -28.98 -22.58
C ALA A 177 11.45 -27.45 -22.48
N GLY A 178 10.25 -26.91 -22.30
CA GLY A 178 10.03 -25.54 -21.89
C GLY A 178 9.28 -25.54 -20.56
N TRP A 179 9.69 -24.68 -19.64
CA TRP A 179 8.99 -24.44 -18.39
C TRP A 179 8.46 -23.02 -18.37
N SER A 180 7.21 -22.83 -18.00
CA SER A 180 6.68 -21.50 -17.72
C SER A 180 5.93 -21.46 -16.41
N ARG A 181 6.10 -20.38 -15.65
CA ARG A 181 5.38 -20.14 -14.41
C ARG A 181 5.09 -18.67 -14.25
N THR A 182 3.88 -18.37 -13.79
CA THR A 182 3.50 -17.02 -13.37
C THR A 182 3.80 -16.85 -11.89
N ILE A 183 4.51 -15.79 -11.55
CA ILE A 183 4.77 -15.31 -10.19
C ILE A 183 3.98 -14.02 -10.04
N SER A 184 3.09 -13.97 -9.04
CA SER A 184 2.30 -12.78 -8.74
C SER A 184 2.64 -12.21 -7.37
N SER A 185 2.53 -10.90 -7.24
CA SER A 185 2.68 -10.14 -6.01
C SER A 185 1.37 -9.43 -5.69
N PRO A 186 0.51 -10.05 -4.85
CA PRO A 186 -0.72 -9.40 -4.40
C PRO A 186 -0.51 -8.02 -3.77
N PRO A 187 0.54 -7.76 -2.95
CA PRO A 187 0.80 -6.42 -2.43
C PRO A 187 1.05 -5.40 -3.53
N LEU A 188 1.78 -5.77 -4.59
CA LEU A 188 2.05 -4.88 -5.72
C LEU A 188 0.79 -4.64 -6.56
N ALA A 189 -0.09 -5.64 -6.69
CA ALA A 189 -1.40 -5.48 -7.32
C ALA A 189 -2.29 -4.52 -6.53
N VAL A 190 -2.33 -4.67 -5.20
CA VAL A 190 -3.12 -3.78 -4.33
C VAL A 190 -2.54 -2.37 -4.33
N LEU A 191 -1.22 -2.20 -4.24
CA LEU A 191 -0.57 -0.90 -4.38
C LEU A 191 -0.92 -0.25 -5.73
N GLY A 192 -0.79 -0.98 -6.83
CA GLY A 192 -1.15 -0.50 -8.16
C GLY A 192 -2.63 -0.11 -8.27
N GLY A 193 -3.53 -0.90 -7.67
CA GLY A 193 -4.95 -0.60 -7.61
C GLY A 193 -5.27 0.64 -6.76
N LEU A 194 -4.62 0.80 -5.61
CA LEU A 194 -4.76 1.97 -4.74
C LEU A 194 -4.24 3.24 -5.42
N LEU A 195 -3.07 3.17 -6.05
CA LEU A 195 -2.51 4.28 -6.83
C LEU A 195 -3.44 4.67 -7.98
N LEU A 196 -4.05 3.68 -8.65
CA LEU A 196 -5.01 3.93 -9.72
C LEU A 196 -6.26 4.62 -9.19
N ALA A 197 -6.86 4.08 -8.12
CA ALA A 197 -8.07 4.64 -7.52
C ALA A 197 -7.82 6.05 -6.98
N ALA A 198 -6.72 6.27 -6.25
CA ALA A 198 -6.33 7.58 -5.74
C ALA A 198 -6.03 8.57 -6.87
N GLY A 199 -5.31 8.14 -7.92
CA GLY A 199 -5.05 8.98 -9.09
C GLY A 199 -6.33 9.40 -9.81
N LEU A 200 -7.27 8.46 -10.03
CA LEU A 200 -8.56 8.78 -10.62
C LEU A 200 -9.38 9.73 -9.74
N LEU A 201 -9.41 9.49 -8.43
CA LEU A 201 -10.12 10.35 -7.48
C LEU A 201 -9.55 11.77 -7.47
N VAL A 202 -8.22 11.91 -7.40
CA VAL A 202 -7.53 13.21 -7.45
C VAL A 202 -7.78 13.90 -8.79
N GLY A 203 -7.72 13.17 -9.91
CA GLY A 203 -7.97 13.74 -11.23
C GLY A 203 -9.41 14.24 -11.41
N LEU A 204 -10.38 13.53 -10.83
CA LEU A 204 -11.80 13.90 -10.88
C LEU A 204 -12.17 15.03 -9.92
N LEU A 205 -11.54 15.10 -8.75
CA LEU A 205 -11.92 16.05 -7.68
C LEU A 205 -11.03 17.28 -7.60
N ALA A 206 -9.82 17.24 -8.14
CA ALA A 206 -8.84 18.32 -8.04
C ALA A 206 -8.24 18.65 -9.41
N ASP A 207 -7.21 17.93 -9.83
CA ASP A 207 -6.46 18.23 -11.04
C ASP A 207 -5.75 16.99 -11.62
N TRP A 208 -5.74 16.90 -12.95
CA TRP A 208 -5.14 15.76 -13.66
C TRP A 208 -3.61 15.78 -13.67
N ILE A 209 -2.98 16.95 -13.56
CA ILE A 209 -1.52 17.07 -13.45
C ILE A 209 -1.08 16.56 -12.07
N ALA A 210 -1.81 16.93 -11.01
CA ALA A 210 -1.60 16.38 -9.67
C ALA A 210 -1.82 14.85 -9.62
N ALA A 211 -2.78 14.32 -10.39
CA ALA A 211 -3.04 12.89 -10.52
C ALA A 211 -1.98 12.11 -11.32
N ALA A 212 -1.22 12.77 -12.20
CA ALA A 212 -0.34 12.12 -13.17
C ALA A 212 0.69 11.18 -12.52
N GLY A 213 1.28 11.59 -11.39
CA GLY A 213 2.25 10.78 -10.66
C GLY A 213 1.64 9.49 -10.09
N LEU A 214 0.43 9.56 -9.54
CA LEU A 214 -0.30 8.40 -9.00
C LEU A 214 -0.69 7.43 -10.12
N LEU A 215 -1.20 7.97 -11.23
CA LEU A 215 -1.57 7.18 -12.41
C LEU A 215 -0.35 6.51 -13.05
N PHE A 216 0.78 7.21 -13.14
CA PHE A 216 2.04 6.65 -13.61
C PHE A 216 2.54 5.52 -12.69
N GLY A 217 2.50 5.74 -11.37
CA GLY A 217 2.84 4.72 -10.39
C GLY A 217 1.98 3.46 -10.51
N ALA A 218 0.67 3.62 -10.75
CA ALA A 218 -0.24 2.52 -11.03
C ALA A 218 0.11 1.81 -12.34
N ALA A 219 0.36 2.57 -13.41
CA ALA A 219 0.71 2.05 -14.73
C ALA A 219 2.01 1.23 -14.73
N VAL A 220 2.96 1.55 -13.84
CA VAL A 220 4.19 0.76 -13.65
C VAL A 220 3.96 -0.44 -12.72
N SER A 221 3.24 -0.26 -11.61
CA SER A 221 3.08 -1.29 -10.58
C SER A 221 2.21 -2.45 -11.04
N LEU A 222 1.10 -2.18 -11.74
CA LEU A 222 0.12 -3.20 -12.14
C LEU A 222 0.69 -4.24 -13.13
N PRO A 223 1.43 -3.87 -14.20
CA PRO A 223 2.07 -4.86 -15.08
C PRO A 223 3.11 -5.71 -14.36
N LEU A 224 3.81 -5.13 -13.37
CA LEU A 224 4.83 -5.83 -12.60
C LEU A 224 4.23 -6.71 -11.50
N ALA A 225 2.95 -6.56 -11.19
CA ALA A 225 2.28 -7.34 -10.14
C ALA A 225 2.13 -8.82 -10.53
N SER A 226 2.33 -9.17 -11.79
CA SER A 226 2.33 -10.55 -12.25
C SER A 226 3.35 -10.72 -13.38
N LEU A 227 4.38 -11.53 -13.16
CA LEU A 227 5.42 -11.82 -14.12
C LEU A 227 5.35 -13.29 -14.54
N ARG A 228 5.31 -13.54 -15.84
CA ARG A 228 5.54 -14.86 -16.42
C ARG A 228 7.03 -15.05 -16.64
N VAL A 229 7.56 -16.08 -16.00
CA VAL A 229 8.91 -16.59 -16.22
C VAL A 229 8.79 -17.76 -17.18
N THR A 230 9.47 -17.70 -18.32
CA THR A 230 9.56 -18.80 -19.28
C THR A 230 11.02 -19.17 -19.47
N VAL A 231 11.34 -20.44 -19.32
CA VAL A 231 12.65 -21.01 -19.62
C VAL A 231 12.45 -21.99 -20.77
N ASP A 232 13.09 -21.72 -21.90
CA ASP A 232 13.06 -22.58 -23.08
C ASP A 232 14.46 -22.64 -23.72
N ARG A 233 14.58 -23.28 -24.89
CA ARG A 233 15.83 -23.33 -25.68
C ARG A 233 16.43 -21.96 -26.02
N ARG A 234 15.67 -20.87 -25.90
CA ARG A 234 16.09 -19.50 -26.20
C ARG A 234 16.62 -18.77 -24.95
N GLY A 235 16.62 -19.44 -23.79
CA GLY A 235 17.08 -18.92 -22.50
C GLY A 235 15.92 -18.61 -21.54
N LEU A 236 16.20 -17.76 -20.56
CA LEU A 236 15.22 -17.30 -19.58
C LEU A 236 14.59 -15.98 -20.04
N THR A 237 13.26 -15.95 -20.14
CA THR A 237 12.47 -14.77 -20.49
C THR A 237 11.56 -14.36 -19.34
N LEU A 238 11.59 -13.07 -19.00
CA LEU A 238 10.70 -12.42 -18.04
C LEU A 238 9.76 -11.46 -18.78
N ALA A 239 8.45 -11.64 -18.60
CA ALA A 239 7.45 -10.76 -19.20
C ALA A 239 6.27 -10.52 -18.24
N PRO A 240 5.62 -9.33 -18.25
CA PRO A 240 4.35 -9.14 -17.57
C PRO A 240 3.33 -10.18 -18.03
N ALA A 241 2.62 -10.83 -17.10
CA ALA A 241 1.73 -11.94 -17.42
C ALA A 241 0.59 -11.53 -18.35
N LEU A 242 0.10 -10.29 -18.23
CA LEU A 242 -0.98 -9.72 -19.04
C LEU A 242 -0.50 -9.19 -20.40
N LEU A 243 0.79 -8.90 -20.55
CA LEU A 243 1.38 -8.33 -21.76
C LEU A 243 2.42 -9.27 -22.39
N SER A 244 2.40 -10.56 -22.04
CA SER A 244 3.48 -11.50 -22.36
C SER A 244 3.72 -11.69 -23.85
N ALA A 245 2.70 -11.46 -24.68
CA ALA A 245 2.81 -11.51 -26.14
C ALA A 245 3.46 -10.25 -26.74
N ARG A 246 3.40 -9.10 -26.06
CA ARG A 246 3.79 -7.79 -26.61
C ARG A 246 5.04 -7.19 -25.96
N CYS A 247 5.28 -7.45 -24.69
CA CYS A 247 6.39 -6.85 -23.94
C CYS A 247 7.24 -7.91 -23.23
N ARG A 248 8.52 -7.96 -23.58
CA ARG A 248 9.53 -8.78 -22.88
C ARG A 248 10.44 -7.86 -22.11
N PHE A 249 10.38 -7.92 -20.79
CA PHE A 249 11.13 -7.01 -19.92
C PHE A 249 12.62 -7.37 -19.87
N ARG A 250 12.94 -8.67 -19.88
CA ARG A 250 14.32 -9.15 -19.86
C ARG A 250 14.44 -10.53 -20.49
N ARG A 251 15.51 -10.75 -21.24
CA ARG A 251 15.91 -12.07 -21.76
C ARG A 251 17.36 -12.31 -21.37
N ILE A 252 17.62 -13.46 -20.76
CA ILE A 252 18.96 -13.95 -20.44
C ILE A 252 19.18 -15.15 -21.36
N PRO A 253 20.14 -15.08 -22.30
CA PRO A 253 20.40 -16.18 -23.23
C PRO A 253 21.09 -17.36 -22.51
N LEU A 254 21.01 -18.55 -23.10
CA LEU A 254 21.32 -19.81 -22.43
C LEU A 254 22.82 -19.97 -22.12
N ASP A 255 23.68 -19.48 -23.01
CA ASP A 255 25.13 -19.38 -22.86
C ASP A 255 25.56 -18.72 -21.54
N ARG A 256 24.85 -17.66 -21.13
CA ARG A 256 25.09 -16.96 -19.86
C ARG A 256 24.65 -17.72 -18.60
N ILE A 257 23.78 -18.73 -18.76
CA ILE A 257 23.23 -19.52 -17.64
C ILE A 257 24.11 -20.75 -17.38
N GLU A 258 24.73 -21.31 -18.42
CA GLU A 258 25.62 -22.47 -18.29
C GLU A 258 26.97 -22.13 -17.63
N GLU A 259 27.39 -20.86 -17.68
CA GLU A 259 28.64 -20.36 -17.07
C GLU A 259 28.51 -19.97 -15.58
N ALA A 260 27.29 -19.93 -15.01
CA ALA A 260 26.99 -19.38 -13.68
C ALA A 260 26.70 -20.46 -12.63
#